data_AF-A0A0Q8ETP5-F1
#
_entry.id   AF-A0A0Q8ETP5-F1
#
_cell.length_a   1.000
_cell.length_b   1.000
_cell.length_c   1.000
_cell.angle_alpha   90.00
_cell.angle_beta   90.00
_cell.angle_gamma   90.00
#
_symmetry.space_group_name_H-M   'P 1'
#
loop_
_entity.id
_entity.type
_entity.pdbx_description
1 polymer ?
#
loop_
_entity_poly.entity_id
_entity_poly.type
_entity_poly.pdbx_seq_one_letter_code
_entity_poly.pdbx_strand_id
1 'polypeptide(L)'
;MKTRFAQLYSQRFGEGLVIKPGRSRLALNYRWAGPGEGTETIQTELPDITRSQAPVRPVITLVQQAMGELEALRRVRRSKNGTPMAELAAMPEPLRGNQVPPTFRALVSDLDAALAQQAVAVMATSRLTQGCGMGSPERLGKREATSLIQALEALGFAIEPDVRFHGPSPTPDGHVIVFRLPNQAARTPSAAYAAALLMLQAALAVAGQGSEINQSELDVAVAAIERQFALPESERRRIEAHLRWLQLNPVTLARLENRVRLLPASEREAFAGVLLEIAAADGHVSPAEIRVIERFYRALELDPARVPADLHHASVGGRPKTAAGGGLNADVIAQKLAETRRVQSVLAQIFDDAETAATAEISSPTPSVTPASVSATPVAEAPSDSIPGLDAEHMALLERVLEVAGDQWSRADFEAACDALGLLPDGAAEMLNEAAFSLAGEPLLEGEDPLFVNDYVRDQLAQTLSDHKKLRP
;
A
#
# COMPACT_ATOMS: atom_id res chain seq x y z
N MET A 1 -12.72 -0.12 28.54
CA MET A 1 -12.04 -0.11 29.86
C MET A 1 -12.22 -1.43 30.60
N LYS A 2 -13.44 -1.79 31.04
CA LYS A 2 -13.70 -3.02 31.82
C LYS A 2 -13.10 -4.28 31.17
N THR A 3 -13.39 -4.50 29.88
CA THR A 3 -12.87 -5.65 29.11
C THR A 3 -11.35 -5.72 29.12
N ARG A 4 -10.67 -4.58 28.86
CA ARG A 4 -9.21 -4.56 28.79
C ARG A 4 -8.56 -4.75 30.15
N PHE A 5 -9.09 -4.10 31.18
CA PHE A 5 -8.65 -4.30 32.55
C PHE A 5 -8.80 -5.76 32.97
N ALA A 6 -9.93 -6.41 32.64
CA ALA A 6 -10.14 -7.83 32.96
C ALA A 6 -9.11 -8.74 32.28
N GLN A 7 -8.77 -8.50 31.00
CA GLN A 7 -7.71 -9.23 30.29
C GLN A 7 -6.33 -9.05 30.95
N LEU A 8 -5.96 -7.81 31.29
CA LEU A 8 -4.67 -7.54 31.94
C LEU A 8 -4.60 -8.16 33.34
N TYR A 9 -5.71 -8.12 34.08
CA TYR A 9 -5.81 -8.69 35.41
C TYR A 9 -5.65 -10.21 35.36
N SER A 10 -6.36 -10.90 34.46
CA SER A 10 -6.25 -12.36 34.33
C SER A 10 -4.86 -12.78 33.86
N GLN A 11 -4.23 -12.05 32.93
CA GLN A 11 -2.86 -12.31 32.49
C GLN A 11 -1.83 -12.18 33.62
N ARG A 12 -2.00 -11.21 34.52
CA ARG A 12 -1.03 -10.94 35.59
C ARG A 12 -1.26 -11.76 36.85
N PHE A 13 -2.52 -12.03 37.19
CA PHE A 13 -2.88 -12.63 38.48
C PHE A 13 -3.60 -13.98 38.37
N GLY A 14 -3.90 -14.46 37.16
CA GLY A 14 -4.58 -15.74 36.95
C GLY A 14 -5.90 -15.82 37.72
N GLU A 15 -5.97 -16.75 38.67
CA GLU A 15 -7.14 -16.98 39.53
C GLU A 15 -7.41 -15.85 40.54
N GLY A 16 -6.43 -14.99 40.83
CA GLY A 16 -6.63 -13.83 41.69
C GLY A 16 -5.36 -13.27 42.31
N LEU A 17 -5.47 -12.02 42.79
CA LEU A 17 -4.40 -11.36 43.53
C LEU A 17 -4.23 -11.99 44.92
N VAL A 18 -3.12 -12.70 45.13
CA VAL A 18 -2.78 -13.25 46.45
C VAL A 18 -2.18 -12.16 47.33
N ILE A 19 -2.89 -11.80 48.40
CA ILE A 19 -2.45 -10.79 49.36
C ILE A 19 -1.64 -11.45 50.46
N LYS A 20 -0.37 -11.07 50.60
CA LYS A 20 0.45 -11.49 51.75
C LYS A 20 -0.03 -10.77 53.03
N PRO A 21 -0.28 -11.48 54.13
CA PRO A 21 -0.72 -10.88 55.38
C PRO A 21 0.27 -9.81 55.86
N GLY A 22 -0.23 -8.63 56.19
CA GLY A 22 0.54 -7.59 56.88
C GLY A 22 0.66 -7.87 58.39
N ARG A 23 1.45 -7.04 59.09
CA ARG A 23 1.54 -7.10 60.57
C ARG A 23 0.32 -6.50 61.27
N SER A 24 -0.48 -5.68 60.58
CA SER A 24 -1.71 -5.09 61.12
C SER A 24 -2.82 -6.11 61.23
N ARG A 25 -3.52 -6.13 62.36
CA ARG A 25 -4.72 -6.95 62.60
C ARG A 25 -5.98 -6.11 62.43
N LEU A 26 -7.05 -6.73 61.92
CA LEU A 26 -8.34 -6.08 61.75
C LEU A 26 -9.00 -5.93 63.12
N ALA A 27 -9.43 -4.71 63.43
CA ALA A 27 -10.20 -4.38 64.62
C ALA A 27 -11.60 -3.94 64.20
N LEU A 28 -12.63 -4.56 64.76
CA LEU A 28 -14.02 -4.23 64.50
C LEU A 28 -14.51 -3.28 65.59
N ASN A 29 -15.05 -2.14 65.20
CA ASN A 29 -15.62 -1.18 66.15
C ASN A 29 -17.14 -1.33 66.14
N TYR A 30 -17.71 -1.75 67.27
CA TYR A 30 -19.14 -1.84 67.48
C TYR A 30 -19.62 -0.64 68.27
N ARG A 31 -20.57 0.12 67.71
CA ARG A 31 -21.22 1.22 68.41
C ARG A 31 -22.57 0.75 68.94
N TRP A 32 -22.71 0.77 70.26
CA TRP A 32 -23.95 0.39 70.92
C TRP A 32 -25.10 1.33 70.54
N ALA A 33 -26.31 0.80 70.48
CA ALA A 33 -27.51 1.59 70.17
C ALA A 33 -27.98 2.44 71.37
N GLY A 34 -27.58 2.07 72.59
CA GLY A 34 -27.94 2.77 73.83
C GLY A 34 -27.17 4.09 74.01
N PRO A 35 -27.82 5.15 74.53
CA PRO A 35 -27.15 6.39 74.87
C PRO A 35 -26.25 6.15 76.10
N GLY A 36 -24.93 6.12 75.89
CA GLY A 36 -23.92 6.09 76.97
C GLY A 36 -22.97 4.89 76.96
N GLU A 37 -23.24 3.85 76.18
CA GLU A 37 -22.44 2.61 76.14
C GLU A 37 -21.18 2.73 75.25
N GLY A 38 -21.04 3.84 74.52
CA GLY A 38 -19.82 4.15 73.77
C GLY A 38 -19.56 3.23 72.57
N THR A 39 -18.29 3.05 72.24
CA THR A 39 -17.83 2.17 71.15
C THR A 39 -16.92 1.10 71.72
N GLU A 40 -17.20 -0.16 71.41
CA GLU A 40 -16.36 -1.30 71.78
C GLU A 40 -15.51 -1.74 70.59
N THR A 41 -14.23 -2.04 70.84
CA THR A 41 -13.31 -2.52 69.81
C THR A 41 -13.01 -4.00 70.01
N ILE A 42 -13.42 -4.83 69.05
CA ILE A 42 -13.17 -6.27 69.00
C ILE A 42 -11.90 -6.50 68.18
N GLN A 43 -10.87 -7.06 68.81
CA GLN A 43 -9.64 -7.46 68.13
C GLN A 43 -9.83 -8.81 67.42
N THR A 44 -9.29 -8.95 66.21
CA THR A 44 -9.35 -10.21 65.46
C THR A 44 -7.95 -10.70 65.10
N GLU A 45 -7.82 -12.00 64.82
CA GLU A 45 -6.59 -12.57 64.26
C GLU A 45 -6.47 -12.36 62.74
N LEU A 46 -7.46 -11.76 62.10
CA LEU A 46 -7.43 -11.52 60.67
C LEU A 46 -6.49 -10.36 60.33
N PRO A 47 -5.67 -10.45 59.27
CA PRO A 47 -4.85 -9.34 58.83
C PRO A 47 -5.73 -8.20 58.29
N ASP A 48 -5.41 -6.95 58.69
CA ASP A 48 -6.06 -5.76 58.15
C ASP A 48 -5.40 -5.36 56.82
N ILE A 49 -6.06 -5.72 55.72
CA ILE A 49 -5.60 -5.41 54.37
C ILE A 49 -5.87 -3.95 53.97
N THR A 50 -6.77 -3.23 54.66
CA THR A 50 -7.14 -1.84 54.31
C THR A 50 -6.03 -0.84 54.60
N ARG A 51 -5.16 -1.18 55.56
CA ARG A 51 -4.00 -0.36 55.95
C ARG A 51 -2.79 -0.56 55.04
N SER A 52 -2.83 -1.52 54.12
CA SER A 52 -1.74 -1.81 53.19
C SER A 52 -2.06 -1.32 51.79
N GLN A 53 -1.22 -0.42 51.26
CA GLN A 53 -1.30 0.03 49.86
C GLN A 53 -0.59 -0.93 48.90
N ALA A 54 0.18 -1.90 49.41
CA ALA A 54 0.97 -2.81 48.59
C ALA A 54 0.13 -3.66 47.62
N PRO A 55 -1.05 -4.19 47.99
CA PRO A 55 -1.92 -4.94 47.07
C PRO A 55 -2.60 -4.07 46.01
N VAL A 56 -2.82 -2.78 46.32
CA VAL A 56 -3.53 -1.84 45.44
C VAL A 56 -2.63 -1.31 44.34
N ARG A 57 -1.34 -1.09 44.62
CA ARG A 57 -0.36 -0.55 43.66
C ARG A 57 -0.33 -1.32 42.32
N PRO A 58 -0.21 -2.65 42.28
CA PRO A 58 -0.25 -3.40 41.03
C PRO A 58 -1.56 -3.23 40.25
N VAL A 59 -2.70 -3.14 40.95
CA VAL A 59 -4.00 -2.92 40.32
C VAL A 59 -4.08 -1.53 39.68
N ILE A 60 -3.59 -0.49 40.37
CA ILE A 60 -3.49 0.87 39.82
C ILE A 60 -2.62 0.86 38.55
N THR A 61 -1.49 0.16 38.56
CA THR A 61 -0.63 0.03 37.37
C THR A 61 -1.40 -0.59 36.20
N LEU A 62 -2.20 -1.64 36.43
CA LEU A 62 -3.03 -2.24 35.37
C LEU A 62 -4.10 -1.28 34.84
N VAL A 63 -4.72 -0.48 35.71
CA VAL A 63 -5.67 0.57 35.31
C VAL A 63 -4.99 1.61 34.43
N GLN A 64 -3.82 2.11 34.85
CA GLN A 64 -3.04 3.08 34.08
C GLN A 64 -2.62 2.52 32.72
N GLN A 65 -2.18 1.26 32.67
CA GLN A 65 -1.86 0.58 31.43
C GLN A 65 -3.08 0.48 30.51
N ALA A 66 -4.23 0.00 31.02
CA ALA A 66 -5.45 -0.08 30.23
C ALA A 66 -5.92 1.29 29.72
N MET A 67 -5.75 2.35 30.50
CA MET A 67 -6.05 3.72 30.08
C MET A 67 -5.12 4.19 28.96
N GLY A 68 -3.82 3.96 29.09
CA GLY A 68 -2.83 4.32 28.07
C GLY A 68 -3.11 3.62 26.74
N GLU A 69 -3.39 2.32 26.77
CA GLU A 69 -3.72 1.56 25.56
C GLU A 69 -5.04 2.00 24.91
N LEU A 70 -5.99 2.53 25.69
CA LEU A 70 -7.28 3.01 25.20
C LEU A 70 -7.28 4.49 24.78
N GLU A 71 -6.16 5.22 24.93
CA GLU A 71 -6.14 6.68 24.76
C GLU A 71 -6.44 7.10 23.32
N ALA A 72 -5.94 6.36 22.32
CA ALA A 72 -6.23 6.64 20.90
C ALA A 72 -7.74 6.53 20.61
N LEU A 73 -8.38 5.44 21.07
CA LEU A 73 -9.82 5.25 20.94
C LEU A 73 -10.62 6.33 21.68
N ARG A 74 -10.19 6.69 22.90
CA ARG A 74 -10.80 7.76 23.70
C ARG A 74 -10.71 9.11 23.00
N ARG A 75 -9.58 9.42 22.34
CA ARG A 75 -9.38 10.66 21.58
C ARG A 75 -10.33 10.73 20.39
N VAL A 76 -10.50 9.64 19.65
CA VAL A 76 -11.44 9.59 18.51
C VAL A 76 -12.88 9.81 18.98
N ARG A 77 -13.29 9.13 20.06
CA ARG A 77 -14.65 9.27 20.64
C ARG A 77 -14.99 10.67 21.14
N ARG A 78 -13.98 11.45 21.51
CA ARG A 78 -14.14 12.85 21.95
C ARG A 78 -14.06 13.84 20.80
N SER A 79 -13.61 13.41 19.64
CA SER A 79 -13.53 14.25 18.44
C SER A 79 -14.93 14.56 17.94
N LYS A 80 -15.15 15.81 17.49
CA LYS A 80 -16.40 16.18 16.81
C LYS A 80 -16.60 15.43 15.49
N ASN A 81 -15.51 14.93 14.89
CA ASN A 81 -15.50 14.19 13.62
C ASN A 81 -15.25 12.69 13.83
N GLY A 82 -15.57 12.15 15.01
CA GLY A 82 -15.43 10.73 15.30
C GLY A 82 -16.44 9.91 14.49
N THR A 83 -15.98 9.12 13.54
CA THR A 83 -16.83 8.16 12.80
C THR A 83 -16.73 6.77 13.42
N PRO A 84 -17.76 5.90 13.27
CA PRO A 84 -17.68 4.52 13.71
C PRO A 84 -16.46 3.77 13.14
N MET A 85 -16.08 4.08 11.89
CA MET A 85 -14.88 3.52 11.25
C MET A 85 -13.60 4.01 11.93
N ALA A 86 -13.51 5.31 12.25
CA ALA A 86 -12.34 5.85 12.94
C ALA A 86 -12.18 5.26 14.35
N GLU A 87 -13.29 4.99 15.06
CA GLU A 87 -13.24 4.27 16.34
C GLU A 87 -12.69 2.86 16.16
N LEU A 88 -13.12 2.17 15.12
CA LEU A 88 -12.67 0.81 14.81
C LEU A 88 -11.18 0.78 14.41
N ALA A 89 -10.73 1.74 13.61
CA ALA A 89 -9.32 1.88 13.24
C ALA A 89 -8.42 2.14 14.47
N ALA A 90 -8.91 2.93 15.43
CA ALA A 90 -8.25 3.23 16.68
C ALA A 90 -8.35 2.12 17.74
N MET A 91 -8.98 0.98 17.42
CA MET A 91 -9.14 -0.14 18.34
C MET A 91 -7.78 -0.77 18.70
N PRO A 92 -7.45 -0.89 20.00
CA PRO A 92 -6.22 -1.55 20.44
C PRO A 92 -6.20 -3.03 20.06
N GLU A 93 -5.02 -3.54 19.76
CA GLU A 93 -4.79 -4.93 19.36
C GLU A 93 -5.48 -5.98 20.24
N PRO A 94 -5.41 -5.91 21.58
CA PRO A 94 -6.00 -6.94 22.44
C PRO A 94 -7.54 -6.95 22.46
N LEU A 95 -8.16 -5.93 21.86
CA LEU A 95 -9.62 -5.77 21.79
C LEU A 95 -10.20 -6.04 20.40
N ARG A 96 -9.37 -6.28 19.39
CA ARG A 96 -9.82 -6.61 18.02
C ARG A 96 -10.51 -7.98 18.02
N GLY A 97 -11.51 -8.15 17.14
CA GLY A 97 -12.26 -9.40 17.01
C GLY A 97 -13.16 -9.79 18.20
N ASN A 98 -13.07 -9.12 19.35
CA ASN A 98 -13.88 -9.47 20.53
C ASN A 98 -15.37 -9.19 20.36
N GLN A 99 -15.72 -8.08 19.71
CA GLN A 99 -17.11 -7.70 19.43
C GLN A 99 -17.19 -6.93 18.13
N VAL A 100 -18.05 -7.39 17.21
CA VAL A 100 -18.39 -6.66 15.99
C VAL A 100 -19.49 -5.65 16.30
N PRO A 101 -19.25 -4.34 16.15
CA PRO A 101 -20.30 -3.33 16.35
C PRO A 101 -21.47 -3.55 15.38
N PRO A 102 -22.72 -3.28 15.77
CA PRO A 102 -23.90 -3.50 14.92
C PRO A 102 -23.78 -2.89 13.51
N THR A 103 -23.18 -1.70 13.41
CA THR A 103 -22.92 -0.98 12.16
C THR A 103 -22.13 -1.79 11.13
N PHE A 104 -21.23 -2.66 11.57
CA PHE A 104 -20.35 -3.43 10.68
C PHE A 104 -20.80 -4.89 10.50
N ARG A 105 -21.90 -5.33 11.11
CA ARG A 105 -22.34 -6.74 11.04
C ARG A 105 -22.66 -7.19 9.62
N ALA A 106 -23.27 -6.33 8.81
CA ALA A 106 -23.55 -6.64 7.41
C ALA A 106 -22.25 -6.83 6.63
N LEU A 107 -21.31 -5.89 6.74
CA LEU A 107 -19.99 -5.99 6.12
C LEU A 107 -19.24 -7.25 6.55
N VAL A 108 -19.21 -7.57 7.85
CA VAL A 108 -18.56 -8.79 8.34
C VAL A 108 -19.23 -10.04 7.79
N SER A 109 -20.56 -10.07 7.71
CA SER A 109 -21.30 -11.18 7.11
C SER A 109 -20.95 -11.37 5.64
N ASP A 110 -20.85 -10.28 4.88
CA ASP A 110 -20.47 -10.32 3.46
C ASP A 110 -19.04 -10.84 3.29
N LEU A 111 -18.11 -10.37 4.13
CA LEU A 111 -16.72 -10.82 4.15
C LEU A 111 -16.59 -12.30 4.57
N ASP A 112 -17.34 -12.72 5.58
CA ASP A 112 -17.38 -14.12 6.02
C ASP A 112 -17.92 -15.02 4.92
N ALA A 113 -18.97 -14.59 4.21
CA ALA A 113 -19.54 -15.32 3.08
C ALA A 113 -18.55 -15.43 1.91
N ALA A 114 -17.86 -14.34 1.58
CA ALA A 114 -16.85 -14.33 0.52
C ALA A 114 -15.66 -15.25 0.82
N LEU A 115 -15.32 -15.43 2.09
CA LEU A 115 -14.21 -16.25 2.59
C LEU A 115 -14.65 -17.63 3.10
N ALA A 116 -15.89 -18.05 2.86
CA ALA A 116 -16.43 -19.30 3.42
C ALA A 116 -15.77 -20.56 2.82
N GLN A 117 -15.38 -20.50 1.53
CA GLN A 117 -14.84 -21.65 0.78
C GLN A 117 -13.41 -21.42 0.26
N GLN A 118 -12.83 -20.26 0.55
CA GLN A 118 -11.53 -19.85 0.01
C GLN A 118 -10.77 -18.99 1.04
N ALA A 119 -9.44 -19.07 1.02
CA ALA A 119 -8.59 -18.31 1.95
C ALA A 119 -8.52 -16.81 1.61
N VAL A 120 -8.71 -16.47 0.33
CA VAL A 120 -8.68 -15.11 -0.22
C VAL A 120 -9.88 -14.91 -1.13
N ALA A 121 -10.41 -13.69 -1.22
CA ALA A 121 -11.55 -13.35 -2.08
C ALA A 121 -11.34 -12.01 -2.79
N VAL A 122 -11.73 -11.92 -4.06
CA VAL A 122 -11.75 -10.65 -4.82
C VAL A 122 -13.02 -9.88 -4.44
N MET A 123 -12.88 -8.59 -4.14
CA MET A 123 -14.02 -7.75 -3.80
C MET A 123 -13.85 -6.32 -4.33
N ALA A 124 -14.94 -5.71 -4.76
CA ALA A 124 -14.94 -4.32 -5.19
C ALA A 124 -14.60 -3.39 -4.01
N THR A 125 -13.70 -2.43 -4.23
CA THR A 125 -13.29 -1.46 -3.19
C THR A 125 -14.49 -0.68 -2.67
N SER A 126 -15.43 -0.33 -3.56
CA SER A 126 -16.68 0.37 -3.22
C SER A 126 -17.55 -0.35 -2.19
N ARG A 127 -17.55 -1.70 -2.17
CA ARG A 127 -18.28 -2.48 -1.16
C ARG A 127 -17.69 -2.30 0.24
N LEU A 128 -16.36 -2.21 0.33
CA LEU A 128 -15.67 -1.93 1.59
C LEU A 128 -15.93 -0.51 2.07
N THR A 129 -15.78 0.49 1.20
CA THR A 129 -15.98 1.90 1.56
C THR A 129 -17.42 2.14 1.99
N GLN A 130 -18.41 1.56 1.29
CA GLN A 130 -19.82 1.61 1.67
C GLN A 130 -20.07 0.92 3.01
N GLY A 131 -19.58 -0.32 3.19
CA GLY A 131 -19.74 -1.07 4.44
C GLY A 131 -19.07 -0.41 5.64
N CYS A 132 -18.04 0.42 5.41
CA CYS A 132 -17.39 1.23 6.43
C CYS A 132 -18.00 2.63 6.60
N GLY A 133 -19.02 2.99 5.84
CA GLY A 133 -19.70 4.29 5.94
C GLY A 133 -18.88 5.47 5.42
N MET A 134 -17.97 5.24 4.47
CA MET A 134 -17.14 6.28 3.84
C MET A 134 -17.85 7.01 2.69
N GLY A 135 -19.03 6.53 2.26
CA GLY A 135 -19.68 6.99 1.05
C GLY A 135 -18.98 6.48 -0.21
N SER A 136 -19.11 7.24 -1.30
CA SER A 136 -18.47 6.97 -2.60
C SER A 136 -17.36 7.99 -2.85
N PRO A 137 -16.15 7.76 -2.32
CA PRO A 137 -15.04 8.68 -2.55
C PRO A 137 -14.55 8.58 -4.00
N GLU A 138 -14.28 9.72 -4.64
CA GLU A 138 -13.65 9.77 -5.98
C GLU A 138 -12.19 9.30 -5.94
N ARG A 139 -11.51 9.44 -4.78
CA ARG A 139 -10.14 8.98 -4.56
C ARG A 139 -9.96 8.49 -3.13
N LEU A 140 -9.13 7.46 -2.94
CA LEU A 140 -8.67 7.02 -1.62
C LEU A 140 -7.23 7.48 -1.38
N GLY A 141 -7.09 8.63 -0.72
CA GLY A 141 -5.79 9.11 -0.26
C GLY A 141 -5.15 8.13 0.74
N LYS A 142 -3.83 8.19 0.89
CA LYS A 142 -3.08 7.29 1.78
C LYS A 142 -3.64 7.23 3.21
N ARG A 143 -4.12 8.37 3.74
CA ARG A 143 -4.72 8.45 5.08
C ARG A 143 -6.05 7.71 5.17
N GLU A 144 -6.92 7.87 4.18
CA GLU A 144 -8.23 7.20 4.12
C GLU A 144 -8.05 5.70 3.93
N ALA A 145 -7.18 5.29 3.00
CA ALA A 145 -6.82 3.89 2.78
C ALA A 145 -6.26 3.27 4.08
N THR A 146 -5.33 3.95 4.77
CA THR A 146 -4.80 3.48 6.05
C THR A 146 -5.90 3.30 7.10
N SER A 147 -6.84 4.26 7.18
CA SER A 147 -7.95 4.20 8.14
C SER A 147 -8.91 3.05 7.83
N LEU A 148 -9.26 2.83 6.55
CA LEU A 148 -10.07 1.71 6.09
C LEU A 148 -9.41 0.38 6.45
N ILE A 149 -8.14 0.21 6.11
CA ILE A 149 -7.39 -1.02 6.40
C ILE A 149 -7.34 -1.29 7.90
N GLN A 150 -7.03 -0.29 8.73
CA GLN A 150 -7.00 -0.45 10.19
C GLN A 150 -8.37 -0.82 10.79
N ALA A 151 -9.47 -0.32 10.20
CA ALA A 151 -10.82 -0.67 10.61
C ALA A 151 -11.13 -2.14 10.26
N LEU A 152 -10.80 -2.60 9.06
CA LEU A 152 -10.94 -4.00 8.64
C LEU A 152 -10.10 -4.94 9.52
N GLU A 153 -8.87 -4.54 9.86
CA GLU A 153 -8.00 -5.30 10.77
C GLU A 153 -8.62 -5.47 12.16
N ALA A 154 -9.31 -4.45 12.66
CA ALA A 154 -9.99 -4.53 13.95
C ALA A 154 -11.20 -5.49 13.92
N LEU A 155 -11.73 -5.78 12.73
CA LEU A 155 -12.73 -6.81 12.47
C LEU A 155 -12.12 -8.20 12.17
N GLY A 156 -10.79 -8.31 12.05
CA GLY A 156 -10.08 -9.58 11.77
C GLY A 156 -9.80 -9.84 10.29
N PHE A 157 -9.97 -8.83 9.43
CA PHE A 157 -9.74 -8.94 7.99
C PHE A 157 -8.59 -8.04 7.55
N ALA A 158 -7.96 -8.37 6.42
CA ALA A 158 -7.00 -7.52 5.75
C ALA A 158 -7.29 -7.49 4.26
N ILE A 159 -6.70 -6.51 3.59
CA ILE A 159 -6.82 -6.32 2.15
C ILE A 159 -5.45 -6.17 1.51
N GLU A 160 -5.32 -6.59 0.25
CA GLU A 160 -4.26 -6.19 -0.67
C GLU A 160 -4.90 -5.46 -1.88
N PRO A 161 -4.34 -4.31 -2.31
CA PRO A 161 -3.08 -3.73 -1.88
C PRO A 161 -3.20 -2.99 -0.54
N ASP A 162 -2.21 -3.16 0.34
CA ASP A 162 -2.11 -2.42 1.61
C ASP A 162 -1.04 -1.32 1.54
N VAL A 163 -1.47 -0.06 1.65
CA VAL A 163 -0.58 1.13 1.57
C VAL A 163 0.50 1.17 2.65
N ARG A 164 0.34 0.43 3.75
CA ARG A 164 1.35 0.32 4.83
C ARG A 164 2.38 -0.75 4.51
N PHE A 165 2.02 -1.73 3.69
CA PHE A 165 2.84 -2.85 3.25
C PHE A 165 3.29 -2.64 1.79
N HIS A 166 3.63 -1.41 1.43
CA HIS A 166 4.20 -1.05 0.13
C HIS A 166 3.29 -1.24 -1.10
N GLY A 167 2.00 -1.53 -0.90
CA GLY A 167 1.00 -1.52 -1.96
C GLY A 167 0.59 -0.10 -2.38
N PRO A 168 0.04 0.10 -3.58
CA PRO A 168 -0.61 1.34 -3.95
C PRO A 168 -1.90 1.58 -3.13
N SER A 169 -2.41 2.81 -3.16
CA SER A 169 -3.76 3.08 -2.65
C SER A 169 -4.79 2.29 -3.46
N PRO A 170 -5.76 1.62 -2.81
CA PRO A 170 -6.88 0.99 -3.52
C PRO A 170 -7.66 2.03 -4.35
N THR A 171 -7.95 1.71 -5.61
CA THR A 171 -8.80 2.53 -6.46
C THR A 171 -10.26 2.35 -6.04
N PRO A 172 -11.06 3.43 -5.87
CA PRO A 172 -12.47 3.33 -5.44
C PRO A 172 -13.34 2.42 -6.33
N ASP A 173 -13.16 2.49 -7.64
CA ASP A 173 -13.85 1.65 -8.63
C ASP A 173 -13.11 0.36 -8.97
N GLY A 174 -11.99 0.11 -8.29
CA GLY A 174 -11.16 -1.08 -8.49
C GLY A 174 -11.57 -2.27 -7.62
N HIS A 175 -10.67 -3.25 -7.58
CA HIS A 175 -10.81 -4.46 -6.79
C HIS A 175 -9.67 -4.58 -5.79
N VAL A 176 -9.97 -5.19 -4.65
CA VAL A 176 -9.01 -5.60 -3.64
C VAL A 176 -9.16 -7.08 -3.35
N ILE A 177 -8.12 -7.68 -2.82
CA ILE A 177 -8.14 -9.04 -2.31
C ILE A 177 -8.33 -8.99 -0.80
N VAL A 178 -9.39 -9.60 -0.29
CA VAL A 178 -9.66 -9.69 1.14
C VAL A 178 -9.27 -11.06 1.66
N PHE A 179 -8.76 -11.11 2.89
CA PHE A 179 -8.37 -12.36 3.56
C PHE A 179 -8.39 -12.19 5.09
N ARG A 180 -8.20 -13.29 5.84
CA ARG A 180 -8.13 -13.26 7.31
C ARG A 180 -6.70 -13.18 7.82
N LEU A 181 -6.47 -12.25 8.75
CA LEU A 181 -5.20 -12.17 9.48
C LEU A 181 -5.16 -13.16 10.64
N PRO A 182 -3.98 -13.74 10.95
CA PRO A 182 -3.75 -14.40 12.23
C PRO A 182 -3.97 -13.44 13.40
N ASN A 183 -4.33 -14.00 14.56
CA ASN A 183 -4.37 -13.23 15.80
C ASN A 183 -2.98 -12.63 16.07
N GLN A 184 -2.91 -11.34 16.42
CA GLN A 184 -1.67 -10.59 16.69
C GLN A 184 -0.76 -10.34 15.48
N ALA A 185 -1.32 -10.30 14.27
CA ALA A 185 -0.56 -9.88 13.09
C ALA A 185 0.02 -8.45 13.25
N ALA A 186 1.28 -8.28 12.86
CA ALA A 186 1.95 -6.98 12.87
C ALA A 186 1.28 -6.00 11.89
N ARG A 187 1.27 -4.71 12.24
CA ARG A 187 0.70 -3.62 11.43
C ARG A 187 1.71 -2.93 10.52
N THR A 188 2.97 -3.29 10.65
CA THR A 188 4.09 -2.73 9.88
C THR A 188 4.84 -3.87 9.21
N PRO A 189 5.26 -3.71 7.94
CA PRO A 189 6.05 -4.71 7.26
C PRO A 189 7.39 -4.89 7.96
N SER A 190 7.87 -6.14 7.99
CA SER A 190 9.26 -6.46 8.23
C SER A 190 10.14 -5.93 7.09
N ALA A 191 11.44 -5.83 7.32
CA ALA A 191 12.37 -5.53 6.24
C ALA A 191 12.39 -6.64 5.18
N ALA A 192 12.34 -7.91 5.62
CA ALA A 192 12.20 -9.10 4.78
C ALA A 192 11.03 -8.99 3.80
N TYR A 193 9.90 -8.46 4.26
CA TYR A 193 8.72 -8.27 3.42
C TYR A 193 8.95 -7.36 2.21
N ALA A 194 9.68 -6.26 2.37
CA ALA A 194 9.91 -5.31 1.28
C ALA A 194 10.73 -5.94 0.14
N ALA A 195 11.76 -6.71 0.50
CA ALA A 195 12.58 -7.44 -0.46
C ALA A 195 11.82 -8.60 -1.09
N ALA A 196 11.06 -9.37 -0.29
CA ALA A 196 10.21 -10.44 -0.77
C ALA A 196 9.16 -9.96 -1.79
N LEU A 197 8.53 -8.82 -1.53
CA LEU A 197 7.53 -8.24 -2.43
C LEU A 197 8.14 -7.80 -3.77
N LEU A 198 9.33 -7.18 -3.73
CA LEU A 198 10.05 -6.83 -4.96
C LEU A 198 10.45 -8.09 -5.75
N MET A 199 10.92 -9.11 -5.05
CA MET A 199 11.27 -10.40 -5.67
C MET A 199 10.05 -11.08 -6.30
N LEU A 200 8.90 -11.08 -5.61
CA LEU A 200 7.63 -11.62 -6.13
C LEU A 200 7.23 -10.94 -7.43
N GLN A 201 7.28 -9.60 -7.46
CA GLN A 201 6.90 -8.84 -8.63
C GLN A 201 7.87 -9.07 -9.80
N ALA A 202 9.18 -9.18 -9.53
CA ALA A 202 10.18 -9.51 -10.55
C ALA A 202 9.99 -10.94 -11.09
N ALA A 203 9.79 -11.92 -10.21
CA ALA A 203 9.53 -13.31 -10.61
C ALA A 203 8.25 -13.42 -11.46
N LEU A 204 7.18 -12.72 -11.07
CA LEU A 204 5.93 -12.68 -11.84
C LEU A 204 6.12 -12.01 -13.21
N ALA A 205 6.93 -10.96 -13.29
CA ALA A 205 7.24 -10.31 -14.56
C ALA A 205 8.08 -11.20 -15.49
N VAL A 206 8.94 -12.06 -14.93
CA VAL A 206 9.65 -13.09 -15.72
C VAL A 206 8.64 -14.11 -16.25
N ALA A 207 7.88 -14.77 -15.36
CA ALA A 207 6.92 -15.81 -15.74
C ALA A 207 5.82 -15.30 -16.70
N GLY A 208 5.36 -14.06 -16.54
CA GLY A 208 4.27 -13.48 -17.32
C GLY A 208 4.56 -13.11 -18.77
N GLN A 209 5.77 -13.32 -19.27
CA GLN A 209 6.13 -13.05 -20.68
C GLN A 209 6.08 -14.30 -21.57
N GLY A 210 5.78 -15.47 -21.00
CA GLY A 210 5.57 -16.73 -21.71
C GLY A 210 4.10 -16.97 -22.10
N SER A 211 3.71 -18.25 -22.17
CA SER A 211 2.30 -18.68 -22.21
C SER A 211 1.59 -18.38 -20.88
N GLU A 212 0.27 -18.57 -20.82
CA GLU A 212 -0.54 -18.36 -19.61
C GLU A 212 0.19 -18.80 -18.33
N ILE A 213 0.35 -17.88 -17.39
CA ILE A 213 1.02 -18.14 -16.10
C ILE A 213 0.28 -19.27 -15.40
N ASN A 214 0.95 -20.40 -15.20
CA ASN A 214 0.34 -21.54 -14.55
C ASN A 214 0.33 -21.35 -13.02
N GLN A 215 -0.74 -21.77 -12.35
CA GLN A 215 -0.82 -21.69 -10.88
C GLN A 215 0.32 -22.46 -10.19
N SER A 216 0.81 -23.55 -10.81
CA SER A 216 1.95 -24.30 -10.26
C SER A 216 3.26 -23.50 -10.24
N GLU A 217 3.51 -22.66 -11.26
CA GLU A 217 4.71 -21.80 -11.31
C GLU A 217 4.66 -20.73 -10.23
N LEU A 218 3.46 -20.20 -10.00
CA LEU A 218 3.20 -19.23 -8.95
C LEU A 218 3.38 -19.81 -7.54
N ASP A 219 2.87 -21.01 -7.30
CA ASP A 219 3.03 -21.71 -6.02
C ASP A 219 4.52 -21.97 -5.72
N VAL A 220 5.30 -22.33 -6.74
CA VAL A 220 6.75 -22.52 -6.63
C VAL A 220 7.47 -21.21 -6.32
N ALA A 221 7.11 -20.11 -7.00
CA ALA A 221 7.68 -18.80 -6.73
C ALA A 221 7.38 -18.32 -5.31
N VAL A 222 6.14 -18.49 -4.83
CA VAL A 222 5.76 -18.15 -3.45
C VAL A 222 6.57 -18.98 -2.46
N ALA A 223 6.63 -20.31 -2.63
CA ALA A 223 7.37 -21.19 -1.73
C ALA A 223 8.89 -20.85 -1.68
N ALA A 224 9.48 -20.50 -2.82
CA ALA A 224 10.87 -20.08 -2.90
C ALA A 224 11.13 -18.77 -2.15
N ILE A 225 10.23 -17.79 -2.29
CA ILE A 225 10.28 -16.51 -1.58
C ILE A 225 10.10 -16.73 -0.06
N GLU A 226 9.13 -17.54 0.35
CA GLU A 226 8.92 -17.86 1.77
C GLU A 226 10.17 -18.48 2.41
N ARG A 227 10.80 -19.43 1.72
CA ARG A 227 12.03 -20.09 2.17
C ARG A 227 13.21 -19.11 2.27
N GLN A 228 13.34 -18.20 1.31
CA GLN A 228 14.48 -17.28 1.23
C GLN A 228 14.40 -16.16 2.26
N PHE A 229 13.21 -15.63 2.53
CA PHE A 229 13.02 -14.45 3.39
C PHE A 229 12.52 -14.79 4.80
N ALA A 230 12.21 -16.05 5.09
CA ALA A 230 11.73 -16.54 6.39
C ALA A 230 10.57 -15.69 6.96
N LEU A 231 9.58 -15.41 6.11
CA LEU A 231 8.46 -14.52 6.43
C LEU A 231 7.57 -15.11 7.54
N PRO A 232 7.09 -14.30 8.50
CA PRO A 232 6.09 -14.74 9.47
C PRO A 232 4.76 -15.07 8.77
N GLU A 233 3.94 -15.93 9.39
CA GLU A 233 2.67 -16.39 8.81
C GLU A 233 1.76 -15.25 8.32
N SER A 234 1.68 -14.13 9.05
CA SER A 234 0.87 -12.98 8.63
C SER A 234 1.35 -12.34 7.34
N GLU A 235 2.67 -12.33 7.10
CA GLU A 235 3.27 -11.78 5.89
C GLU A 235 3.20 -12.76 4.72
N ARG A 236 3.30 -14.06 4.99
CA ARG A 236 3.06 -15.11 4.00
C ARG A 236 1.67 -15.04 3.39
N ARG A 237 0.63 -14.96 4.23
CA ARG A 237 -0.76 -14.75 3.76
C ARG A 237 -0.94 -13.44 2.98
N ARG A 238 -0.19 -12.39 3.33
CA ARG A 238 -0.19 -11.13 2.58
C ARG A 238 0.44 -11.28 1.20
N ILE A 239 1.56 -11.99 1.10
CA ILE A 239 2.21 -12.28 -0.19
C ILE A 239 1.26 -13.08 -1.10
N GLU A 240 0.58 -14.10 -0.58
CA GLU A 240 -0.43 -14.87 -1.33
C GLU A 240 -1.58 -13.98 -1.83
N ALA A 241 -2.14 -13.13 -0.95
CA ALA A 241 -3.20 -12.20 -1.32
C ALA A 241 -2.72 -11.15 -2.33
N HIS A 242 -1.49 -10.66 -2.18
CA HIS A 242 -0.89 -9.67 -3.06
C HIS A 242 -0.61 -10.26 -4.45
N LEU A 243 -0.17 -11.51 -4.53
CA LEU A 243 -0.02 -12.22 -5.78
C LEU A 243 -1.36 -12.29 -6.54
N ARG A 244 -2.45 -12.64 -5.84
CA ARG A 244 -3.79 -12.67 -6.45
C ARG A 244 -4.23 -11.28 -6.93
N TRP A 245 -3.81 -10.23 -6.24
CA TRP A 245 -4.04 -8.86 -6.65
C TRP A 245 -3.24 -8.50 -7.91
N LEU A 246 -1.97 -8.90 -7.99
CA LEU A 246 -1.08 -8.67 -9.15
C LEU A 246 -1.58 -9.38 -10.42
N GLN A 247 -2.24 -10.52 -10.30
CA GLN A 247 -2.89 -11.19 -11.45
C GLN A 247 -3.99 -10.35 -12.08
N LEU A 248 -4.64 -9.48 -11.30
CA LEU A 248 -5.67 -8.55 -11.79
C LEU A 248 -5.10 -7.17 -12.12
N ASN A 249 -3.93 -6.84 -11.56
CA ASN A 249 -3.28 -5.52 -11.65
C ASN A 249 -1.78 -5.73 -11.88
N PRO A 250 -1.36 -6.17 -13.08
CA PRO A 250 0.03 -6.48 -13.37
C PRO A 250 0.90 -5.23 -13.25
N VAL A 251 2.14 -5.42 -12.78
CA VAL A 251 3.13 -4.33 -12.66
C VAL A 251 3.97 -4.29 -13.94
N THR A 252 4.15 -3.10 -14.50
CA THR A 252 4.98 -2.92 -15.70
C THR A 252 6.45 -3.24 -15.43
N LEU A 253 7.11 -3.84 -16.40
CA LEU A 253 8.53 -4.22 -16.29
C LEU A 253 9.43 -3.00 -16.09
N ALA A 254 9.15 -1.88 -16.76
CA ALA A 254 9.87 -0.62 -16.58
C ALA A 254 9.84 -0.12 -15.13
N ARG A 255 8.68 -0.22 -14.45
CA ARG A 255 8.54 0.15 -13.04
C ARG A 255 9.38 -0.74 -12.14
N LEU A 256 9.51 -2.02 -12.46
CA LEU A 256 10.34 -2.95 -11.70
C LEU A 256 11.83 -2.69 -11.93
N GLU A 257 12.26 -2.48 -13.18
CA GLU A 257 13.64 -2.11 -13.51
C GLU A 257 14.07 -0.85 -12.74
N ASN A 258 13.23 0.18 -12.73
CA ASN A 258 13.51 1.42 -11.99
C ASN A 258 13.65 1.17 -10.49
N ARG A 259 12.88 0.25 -9.90
CA ARG A 259 13.00 -0.11 -8.49
C ARG A 259 14.25 -0.95 -8.20
N VAL A 260 14.63 -1.81 -9.14
CA VAL A 260 15.79 -2.70 -9.04
C VAL A 260 17.09 -1.91 -9.21
N ARG A 261 17.14 -0.88 -10.06
CA ARG A 261 18.29 0.04 -10.21
C ARG A 261 18.69 0.74 -8.89
N LEU A 262 17.73 0.91 -7.98
CA LEU A 262 17.95 1.55 -6.68
C LEU A 262 18.63 0.61 -5.65
N LEU A 263 18.81 -0.67 -5.99
CA LEU A 263 19.48 -1.61 -5.11
C LEU A 263 20.99 -1.28 -5.01
N PRO A 264 21.58 -1.32 -3.80
CA PRO A 264 23.02 -1.14 -3.63
C PRO A 264 23.81 -2.21 -4.36
N ALA A 265 25.01 -1.87 -4.82
CA ALA A 265 25.90 -2.78 -5.53
C ALA A 265 26.09 -4.14 -4.81
N SER A 266 26.14 -4.15 -3.48
CA SER A 266 26.27 -5.37 -2.66
C SER A 266 25.09 -6.34 -2.78
N GLU A 267 23.89 -5.84 -3.11
CA GLU A 267 22.65 -6.64 -3.17
C GLU A 267 22.29 -7.08 -4.59
N ARG A 268 22.94 -6.50 -5.62
CA ARG A 268 22.56 -6.72 -7.02
C ARG A 268 22.81 -8.15 -7.47
N GLU A 269 23.98 -8.71 -7.15
CA GLU A 269 24.29 -10.11 -7.45
C GLU A 269 23.37 -11.07 -6.68
N ALA A 270 23.09 -10.78 -5.41
CA ALA A 270 22.20 -11.59 -4.59
C ALA A 270 20.76 -11.58 -5.13
N PHE A 271 20.28 -10.44 -5.64
CA PHE A 271 18.96 -10.31 -6.24
C PHE A 271 18.86 -11.12 -7.54
N ALA A 272 19.84 -10.97 -8.44
CA ALA A 272 19.90 -11.75 -9.67
C ALA A 272 19.97 -13.25 -9.40
N GLY A 273 20.78 -13.67 -8.42
CA GLY A 273 20.91 -15.07 -8.03
C GLY A 273 19.58 -15.67 -7.56
N VAL A 274 18.85 -14.98 -6.68
CA VAL A 274 17.55 -15.48 -6.20
C VAL A 274 16.49 -15.46 -7.30
N LEU A 275 16.49 -14.44 -8.17
CA LEU A 275 15.57 -14.41 -9.32
C LEU A 275 15.79 -15.61 -10.25
N LEU A 276 17.05 -15.97 -10.51
CA LEU A 276 17.41 -17.16 -11.29
C LEU A 276 17.03 -18.47 -10.59
N GLU A 277 17.24 -18.58 -9.26
CA GLU A 277 16.81 -19.76 -8.50
C GLU A 277 15.29 -19.96 -8.59
N ILE A 278 14.51 -18.87 -8.56
CA ILE A 278 13.05 -18.92 -8.72
C ILE A 278 12.68 -19.32 -10.16
N ALA A 279 13.29 -18.68 -11.16
CA ALA A 279 13.02 -18.96 -12.57
C ALA A 279 13.43 -20.39 -12.98
N ALA A 280 14.48 -20.95 -12.37
CA ALA A 280 14.94 -22.31 -12.66
C ALA A 280 14.14 -23.41 -11.92
N ALA A 281 13.21 -23.05 -11.03
CA ALA A 281 12.60 -23.99 -10.09
C ALA A 281 11.64 -24.99 -10.76
N ASP A 282 11.04 -24.65 -11.89
CA ASP A 282 10.19 -25.53 -12.71
C ASP A 282 10.99 -26.32 -13.78
N GLY A 283 12.29 -26.05 -13.90
CA GLY A 283 13.20 -26.67 -14.86
C GLY A 283 13.02 -26.26 -16.32
N HIS A 284 12.13 -25.30 -16.64
CA HIS A 284 11.83 -24.89 -18.01
C HIS A 284 11.79 -23.37 -18.15
N VAL A 285 12.90 -22.78 -18.62
CA VAL A 285 12.94 -21.34 -18.91
C VAL A 285 12.83 -21.10 -20.41
N SER A 286 11.80 -20.37 -20.81
CA SER A 286 11.52 -19.98 -22.18
C SER A 286 12.46 -18.86 -22.67
N PRO A 287 12.65 -18.70 -24.00
CA PRO A 287 13.42 -17.59 -24.56
C PRO A 287 12.83 -16.21 -24.21
N ALA A 288 11.53 -16.11 -23.95
CA ALA A 288 10.89 -14.87 -23.52
C ALA A 288 11.29 -14.49 -22.09
N GLU A 289 11.29 -15.45 -21.17
CA GLU A 289 11.76 -15.28 -19.80
C GLU A 289 13.24 -14.89 -19.75
N ILE A 290 14.09 -15.53 -20.57
CA ILE A 290 15.52 -15.17 -20.65
C ILE A 290 15.69 -13.69 -21.03
N ARG A 291 14.91 -13.17 -21.98
CA ARG A 291 14.97 -11.74 -22.36
C ARG A 291 14.60 -10.82 -21.19
N VAL A 292 13.64 -11.20 -20.36
CA VAL A 292 13.28 -10.42 -19.15
C VAL A 292 14.40 -10.45 -18.12
N ILE A 293 14.99 -11.63 -17.90
CA ILE A 293 16.11 -11.79 -16.97
C ILE A 293 17.31 -10.95 -17.45
N GLU A 294 17.61 -10.93 -18.75
CA GLU A 294 18.64 -10.07 -19.34
C GLU A 294 18.36 -8.58 -19.10
N ARG A 295 17.09 -8.15 -19.19
CA ARG A 295 16.69 -6.77 -18.85
C ARG A 295 16.92 -6.46 -17.37
N PHE A 296 16.59 -7.39 -16.47
CA PHE A 296 16.91 -7.24 -15.05
C PHE A 296 18.43 -7.18 -14.79
N TYR A 297 19.23 -7.99 -15.50
CA TYR A 297 20.69 -7.91 -15.42
C TYR A 297 21.20 -6.52 -15.83
N ARG A 298 20.72 -5.95 -16.93
CA ARG A 298 21.05 -4.57 -17.35
C ARG A 298 20.64 -3.54 -16.29
N ALA A 299 19.43 -3.66 -15.73
CA ALA A 299 18.95 -2.79 -14.66
C ALA A 299 19.76 -2.92 -13.36
N LEU A 300 20.36 -4.08 -13.12
CA LEU A 300 21.27 -4.35 -12.00
C LEU A 300 22.73 -3.98 -12.31
N GLU A 301 23.03 -3.41 -13.48
CA GLU A 301 24.40 -3.16 -13.95
C GLU A 301 25.27 -4.44 -13.92
N LEU A 302 24.67 -5.59 -14.22
CA LEU A 302 25.31 -6.89 -14.40
C LEU A 302 25.42 -7.23 -15.89
N ASP A 303 26.41 -8.04 -16.26
CA ASP A 303 26.62 -8.47 -17.65
C ASP A 303 25.55 -9.49 -18.09
N PRO A 304 24.65 -9.15 -19.05
CA PRO A 304 23.60 -10.06 -19.52
C PRO A 304 24.13 -11.32 -20.19
N ALA A 305 25.37 -11.31 -20.71
CA ALA A 305 25.98 -12.48 -21.33
C ALA A 305 26.20 -13.63 -20.33
N ARG A 306 26.14 -13.35 -19.02
CA ARG A 306 26.26 -14.34 -17.95
C ARG A 306 24.96 -15.12 -17.70
N VAL A 307 23.80 -14.63 -18.14
CA VAL A 307 22.49 -15.23 -17.84
C VAL A 307 22.43 -16.72 -18.15
N PRO A 308 22.87 -17.23 -19.33
CA PRO A 308 22.82 -18.67 -19.61
C PRO A 308 23.69 -19.51 -18.67
N ALA A 309 24.87 -19.01 -18.31
CA ALA A 309 25.80 -19.70 -17.41
C ALA A 309 25.27 -19.69 -15.96
N ASP A 310 24.81 -18.54 -15.48
CA ASP A 310 24.25 -18.38 -14.13
C ASP A 310 22.94 -19.19 -13.97
N LEU A 311 22.10 -19.26 -15.02
CA LEU A 311 20.89 -20.08 -15.04
C LEU A 311 21.20 -21.58 -15.02
N HIS A 312 22.23 -22.01 -15.76
CA HIS A 312 22.67 -23.41 -15.70
C HIS A 312 23.21 -23.76 -14.30
N HIS A 313 23.93 -22.86 -13.66
CA HIS A 313 24.36 -23.06 -12.28
C HIS A 313 23.18 -23.18 -11.31
N ALA A 314 22.19 -22.28 -11.41
CA ALA A 314 20.99 -22.29 -10.58
C ALA A 314 20.17 -23.59 -10.72
N SER A 315 19.98 -24.09 -11.95
CA SER A 315 19.23 -25.33 -12.21
C SER A 315 19.90 -26.60 -11.68
N VAL A 316 21.24 -26.61 -11.58
CA VAL A 316 22.01 -27.73 -11.00
C VAL A 316 22.11 -27.61 -9.47
N GLY A 317 21.48 -26.61 -8.86
CA GLY A 317 21.52 -26.36 -7.41
C GLY A 317 22.85 -25.75 -6.95
N GLY A 318 23.67 -25.26 -7.87
CA GLY A 318 24.87 -24.50 -7.57
C GLY A 318 24.54 -23.02 -7.43
N ARG A 319 24.87 -22.40 -6.29
CA ARG A 319 24.84 -20.93 -6.22
C ARG A 319 25.83 -20.36 -7.24
N PRO A 320 25.46 -19.32 -8.01
CA PRO A 320 26.43 -18.62 -8.85
C PRO A 320 27.60 -18.16 -7.96
N LYS A 321 28.82 -18.13 -8.53
CA LYS A 321 30.02 -17.69 -7.81
C LYS A 321 29.91 -16.20 -7.48
N THR A 322 29.24 -15.87 -6.38
CA THR A 322 29.25 -14.51 -5.84
C THR A 322 30.60 -14.24 -5.17
N ALA A 323 31.15 -13.06 -5.43
CA ALA A 323 32.25 -12.57 -4.63
C ALA A 323 31.71 -12.22 -3.23
N ALA A 324 32.11 -13.01 -2.23
CA ALA A 324 31.69 -12.97 -0.83
C ALA A 324 30.26 -13.49 -0.56
N GLY A 325 30.20 -14.58 0.21
CA GLY A 325 28.96 -15.19 0.66
C GLY A 325 28.16 -14.26 1.58
N GLY A 326 26.93 -13.96 1.17
CA GLY A 326 25.88 -13.38 1.99
C GLY A 326 24.59 -13.45 1.19
N GLY A 327 23.53 -14.03 1.74
CA GLY A 327 22.20 -13.95 1.11
C GLY A 327 21.72 -12.49 1.01
N LEU A 328 20.68 -12.25 0.21
CA LEU A 328 19.99 -10.95 0.10
C LEU A 328 19.77 -10.32 1.48
N ASN A 329 20.39 -9.17 1.73
CA ASN A 329 20.20 -8.42 2.96
C ASN A 329 18.93 -7.58 2.87
N ALA A 330 17.84 -8.16 3.37
CA ALA A 330 16.55 -7.52 3.31
C ALA A 330 16.46 -6.18 4.06
N ASP A 331 17.25 -5.98 5.13
CA ASP A 331 17.29 -4.72 5.87
C ASP A 331 17.80 -3.56 5.01
N VAL A 332 18.87 -3.82 4.24
CA VAL A 332 19.46 -2.83 3.34
C VAL A 332 18.50 -2.47 2.21
N ILE A 333 17.84 -3.47 1.61
CA ILE A 333 16.85 -3.28 0.55
C ILE A 333 15.65 -2.47 1.08
N ALA A 334 15.11 -2.85 2.24
CA ALA A 334 13.99 -2.16 2.86
C ALA A 334 14.32 -0.70 3.18
N GLN A 335 15.52 -0.43 3.68
CA GLN A 335 15.98 0.93 3.94
C GLN A 335 16.03 1.76 2.66
N LYS A 336 16.63 1.24 1.58
CA LYS A 336 16.75 1.99 0.31
C LYS A 336 15.39 2.25 -0.34
N LEU A 337 14.51 1.26 -0.37
CA LEU A 337 13.13 1.43 -0.86
C LEU A 337 12.36 2.46 -0.01
N ALA A 338 12.61 2.53 1.30
CA ALA A 338 12.01 3.52 2.18
C ALA A 338 12.59 4.93 1.98
N GLU A 339 13.91 5.06 1.76
CA GLU A 339 14.58 6.32 1.43
C GLU A 339 14.04 6.91 0.13
N THR A 340 13.95 6.12 -0.94
CA THR A 340 13.39 6.59 -2.22
C THR A 340 11.94 7.03 -2.06
N ARG A 341 11.12 6.29 -1.30
CA ARG A 341 9.73 6.68 -1.06
C ARG A 341 9.63 7.99 -0.29
N ARG A 342 10.52 8.22 0.69
CA ARG A 342 10.58 9.48 1.42
C ARG A 342 10.96 10.63 0.49
N VAL A 343 11.98 10.43 -0.35
CA VAL A 343 12.40 11.43 -1.35
C VAL A 343 11.28 11.71 -2.35
N GLN A 344 10.64 10.68 -2.91
CA GLN A 344 9.49 10.83 -3.81
C GLN A 344 8.30 11.51 -3.13
N SER A 345 8.04 11.23 -1.84
CA SER A 345 6.97 11.91 -1.11
C SER A 345 7.29 13.36 -0.78
N VAL A 346 8.57 13.68 -0.54
CA VAL A 346 9.03 15.05 -0.30
C VAL A 346 9.04 15.81 -1.62
N LEU A 347 9.46 15.20 -2.73
CA LEU A 347 9.37 15.79 -4.06
C LEU A 347 7.90 16.01 -4.45
N ALA A 348 7.01 15.03 -4.25
CA ALA A 348 5.58 15.20 -4.47
C ALA A 348 4.99 16.32 -3.59
N GLN A 349 5.44 16.45 -2.33
CA GLN A 349 5.04 17.57 -1.47
C GLN A 349 5.60 18.91 -1.92
N ILE A 350 6.83 18.96 -2.45
CA ILE A 350 7.44 20.19 -2.97
C ILE A 350 6.80 20.63 -4.30
N PHE A 351 6.37 19.67 -5.14
CA PHE A 351 5.63 19.94 -6.36
C PHE A 351 4.14 20.24 -6.09
N ASP A 352 3.53 19.66 -5.04
CA ASP A 352 2.18 20.03 -4.57
C ASP A 352 2.18 21.41 -3.86
N ASP A 353 3.25 21.78 -3.13
CA ASP A 353 3.36 23.08 -2.43
C ASP A 353 3.66 24.25 -3.40
N ALA A 354 3.95 23.98 -4.68
CA ALA A 354 4.12 25.01 -5.70
C ALA A 354 2.79 25.46 -6.35
N GLU A 355 1.66 24.80 -6.04
CA GLU A 355 0.33 25.15 -6.58
C GLU A 355 -0.70 25.52 -5.50
N THR A 356 -0.26 25.90 -4.29
CA THR A 356 -1.17 26.43 -3.25
C THR A 356 -0.56 27.53 -2.37
N ALA A 357 -0.06 28.59 -3.00
CA ALA A 357 0.32 29.82 -2.28
C ALA A 357 0.01 31.10 -3.07
N ALA A 358 -1.26 31.36 -3.35
CA ALA A 358 -1.74 32.72 -3.61
C ALA A 358 -3.25 32.84 -3.35
N THR A 359 -3.62 33.19 -2.11
CA THR A 359 -4.68 34.15 -1.71
C THR A 359 -5.27 33.81 -0.34
N ALA A 360 -4.64 34.32 0.72
CA ALA A 360 -5.29 34.58 1.99
C ALA A 360 -4.85 35.97 2.47
N GLU A 361 -5.72 36.93 2.16
CA GLU A 361 -5.98 38.22 2.82
C GLU A 361 -4.87 38.89 3.65
N ILE A 362 -4.32 39.98 3.10
CA ILE A 362 -3.85 41.12 3.90
C ILE A 362 -4.53 42.38 3.36
N SER A 363 -5.17 43.09 4.29
CA SER A 363 -5.87 44.36 4.21
C SER A 363 -5.28 45.40 3.25
N SER A 364 -6.17 46.08 2.52
CA SER A 364 -5.94 47.29 1.72
C SER A 364 -5.68 48.55 2.60
N PRO A 365 -5.18 49.68 2.04
CA PRO A 365 -5.97 50.56 1.19
C PRO A 365 -5.29 51.05 -0.12
N THR A 366 -6.18 51.46 -1.03
CA THR A 366 -6.13 52.11 -2.36
C THR A 366 -5.20 53.34 -2.50
N PRO A 367 -4.87 53.88 -3.72
CA PRO A 367 -5.81 54.06 -4.86
C PRO A 367 -5.32 53.88 -6.32
N SER A 368 -6.33 53.60 -7.16
CA SER A 368 -6.60 54.12 -8.52
C SER A 368 -5.53 54.04 -9.61
N VAL A 369 -5.80 53.29 -10.69
CA VAL A 369 -6.18 53.81 -12.05
C VAL A 369 -6.82 52.66 -12.87
N THR A 370 -8.03 52.88 -13.39
CA THR A 370 -8.70 52.15 -14.50
C THR A 370 -8.53 52.95 -15.80
N PRO A 371 -8.93 52.48 -17.01
CA PRO A 371 -9.29 51.12 -17.44
C PRO A 371 -8.67 50.74 -18.82
N ALA A 372 -8.71 49.46 -19.19
CA ALA A 372 -8.79 49.09 -20.60
C ALA A 372 -9.68 47.85 -20.75
N SER A 373 -10.79 48.07 -21.47
CA SER A 373 -11.85 47.16 -21.82
C SER A 373 -11.46 46.33 -23.04
N VAL A 374 -11.71 45.02 -23.02
CA VAL A 374 -12.11 44.27 -24.23
C VAL A 374 -13.03 43.10 -23.84
N SER A 375 -14.31 43.34 -24.14
CA SER A 375 -15.36 42.46 -24.62
C SER A 375 -15.27 40.95 -24.37
N ALA A 376 -16.23 40.47 -23.59
CA ALA A 376 -16.80 39.14 -23.76
C ALA A 376 -17.72 39.13 -25.01
N THR A 377 -17.56 38.13 -25.86
CA THR A 377 -18.61 37.63 -26.75
C THR A 377 -18.50 36.11 -26.85
N PRO A 378 -19.61 35.37 -26.90
CA PRO A 378 -19.65 33.92 -26.70
C PRO A 378 -19.58 33.13 -28.01
N VAL A 379 -19.55 31.80 -27.87
CA VAL A 379 -19.81 30.73 -28.86
C VAL A 379 -18.58 30.19 -29.60
N ALA A 380 -18.26 28.91 -29.33
CA ALA A 380 -18.16 27.87 -30.36
C ALA A 380 -17.96 26.49 -29.67
N GLU A 381 -18.96 25.61 -29.76
CA GLU A 381 -18.74 24.17 -29.70
C GLU A 381 -17.87 23.79 -30.91
N ALA A 382 -16.73 23.15 -30.65
CA ALA A 382 -15.81 22.58 -31.63
C ALA A 382 -15.58 21.09 -31.30
N PRO A 383 -15.22 20.26 -32.28
CA PRO A 383 -15.71 18.89 -32.43
C PRO A 383 -15.16 17.89 -31.41
N SER A 384 -16.03 17.00 -30.98
CA SER A 384 -15.83 15.98 -29.96
C SER A 384 -15.17 14.72 -30.50
N ASP A 385 -13.88 14.82 -30.82
CA ASP A 385 -12.94 13.70 -31.03
C ASP A 385 -11.80 13.75 -30.00
N SER A 386 -12.07 14.25 -28.78
CA SER A 386 -11.05 14.60 -27.81
C SER A 386 -10.77 13.49 -26.80
N ILE A 387 -9.49 13.13 -26.70
CA ILE A 387 -8.93 12.50 -25.50
C ILE A 387 -8.92 13.56 -24.38
N PRO A 388 -9.41 13.25 -23.16
CA PRO A 388 -9.42 14.22 -22.06
C PRO A 388 -8.01 14.78 -21.79
N GLY A 389 -7.86 16.10 -21.87
CA GLY A 389 -6.59 16.80 -21.58
C GLY A 389 -5.80 17.27 -22.81
N LEU A 390 -6.18 16.87 -24.04
CA LEU A 390 -5.53 17.34 -25.27
C LEU A 390 -6.38 18.42 -25.97
N ASP A 391 -5.75 19.54 -26.33
CA ASP A 391 -6.34 20.56 -27.19
C ASP A 391 -6.26 20.18 -28.68
N ALA A 392 -6.79 21.02 -29.57
CA ALA A 392 -6.89 20.73 -31.00
C ALA A 392 -5.50 20.59 -31.66
N GLU A 393 -4.53 21.39 -31.22
CA GLU A 393 -3.17 21.41 -31.71
C GLU A 393 -2.42 20.13 -31.32
N HIS A 394 -2.53 19.68 -30.07
CA HIS A 394 -1.92 18.44 -29.61
C HIS A 394 -2.63 17.19 -30.17
N MET A 395 -3.94 17.26 -30.41
CA MET A 395 -4.67 16.19 -31.13
C MET A 395 -4.17 16.03 -32.57
N ALA A 396 -3.93 17.14 -33.29
CA ALA A 396 -3.37 17.10 -34.64
C ALA A 396 -1.92 16.58 -34.66
N LEU A 397 -1.13 16.87 -33.61
CA LEU A 397 0.19 16.29 -33.44
C LEU A 397 0.11 14.78 -33.17
N LEU A 398 -0.83 14.34 -32.33
CA LEU A 398 -1.05 12.94 -32.02
C LEU A 398 -1.36 12.12 -33.29
N GLU A 399 -2.28 12.60 -34.12
CA GLU A 399 -2.62 11.92 -35.39
C GLU A 399 -1.39 11.74 -36.29
N ARG A 400 -0.52 12.76 -36.38
CA ARG A 400 0.75 12.64 -37.11
C ARG A 400 1.68 11.60 -36.52
N VAL A 401 1.75 11.48 -35.18
CA VAL A 401 2.57 10.47 -34.49
C VAL A 401 2.07 9.05 -34.80
N LEU A 402 0.75 8.88 -34.88
CA LEU A 402 0.12 7.59 -35.20
C LEU A 402 0.32 7.18 -36.67
N GLU A 403 0.52 8.15 -37.56
CA GLU A 403 0.78 7.91 -39.00
C GLU A 403 2.26 7.66 -39.34
N VAL A 404 3.19 7.82 -38.40
CA VAL A 404 4.62 7.57 -38.63
C VAL A 404 4.84 6.08 -38.95
N ALA A 405 5.43 5.81 -40.11
CA ALA A 405 5.79 4.46 -40.53
C ALA A 405 7.02 3.94 -39.76
N GLY A 406 6.79 3.05 -38.79
CA GLY A 406 7.84 2.41 -37.98
C GLY A 406 7.86 2.88 -36.53
N ASP A 407 8.79 2.32 -35.75
CA ASP A 407 8.96 2.56 -34.31
C ASP A 407 9.90 3.73 -33.98
N GLN A 408 10.46 4.39 -35.01
CA GLN A 408 11.44 5.47 -34.86
C GLN A 408 11.02 6.71 -35.63
N TRP A 409 11.15 7.86 -34.98
CA TRP A 409 10.90 9.17 -35.54
C TRP A 409 12.07 10.11 -35.21
N SER A 410 12.65 10.76 -36.21
CA SER A 410 13.80 11.63 -35.97
C SER A 410 13.39 12.86 -35.16
N ARG A 411 14.29 13.34 -34.28
CA ARG A 411 14.04 14.55 -33.48
C ARG A 411 13.74 15.77 -34.37
N ALA A 412 14.44 15.89 -35.50
CA ALA A 412 14.25 16.99 -36.45
C ALA A 412 12.86 16.97 -37.12
N ASP A 413 12.33 15.79 -37.45
CA ASP A 413 10.99 15.66 -38.05
C ASP A 413 9.88 15.93 -37.02
N PHE A 414 10.11 15.54 -35.76
CA PHE A 414 9.19 15.85 -34.66
C PHE A 414 9.15 17.35 -34.35
N GLU A 415 10.30 18.01 -34.28
CA GLU A 415 10.40 19.46 -34.09
C GLU A 415 9.71 20.22 -35.23
N ALA A 416 9.91 19.81 -36.48
CA ALA A 416 9.21 20.39 -37.63
C ALA A 416 7.68 20.19 -37.56
N ALA A 417 7.21 19.04 -37.04
CA ALA A 417 5.79 18.78 -36.83
C ALA A 417 5.19 19.66 -35.73
N CYS A 418 5.94 19.92 -34.66
CA CYS A 418 5.57 20.82 -33.56
C CYS A 418 5.54 22.29 -34.03
N ASP A 419 6.56 22.73 -34.76
CA ASP A 419 6.66 24.09 -35.31
C ASP A 419 5.48 24.42 -36.23
N ALA A 420 5.07 23.46 -37.07
CA ALA A 420 3.90 23.60 -37.96
C ALA A 420 2.58 23.78 -37.20
N LEU A 421 2.53 23.43 -35.91
CA LEU A 421 1.36 23.53 -35.03
C LEU A 421 1.55 24.62 -33.95
N GLY A 422 2.67 25.33 -33.94
CA GLY A 422 2.98 26.36 -32.93
C GLY A 422 3.25 25.80 -31.53
N LEU A 423 3.63 24.52 -31.43
CA LEU A 423 3.88 23.82 -30.17
C LEU A 423 5.37 23.80 -29.83
N LEU A 424 5.69 23.87 -28.53
CA LEU A 424 7.06 23.65 -28.05
C LEU A 424 7.33 22.13 -28.01
N PRO A 425 8.40 21.63 -28.64
CA PRO A 425 8.62 20.19 -28.82
C PRO A 425 8.59 19.38 -27.53
N ASP A 426 9.35 19.79 -26.50
CA ASP A 426 9.41 19.04 -25.24
C ASP A 426 8.07 19.06 -24.49
N GLY A 427 7.39 20.21 -24.46
CA GLY A 427 6.07 20.34 -23.84
C GLY A 427 4.99 19.56 -24.59
N ALA A 428 5.08 19.49 -25.92
CA ALA A 428 4.16 18.72 -26.74
C ALA A 428 4.36 17.21 -26.54
N ALA A 429 5.62 16.76 -26.45
CA ALA A 429 5.94 15.38 -26.13
C ALA A 429 5.43 14.98 -24.75
N GLU A 430 5.57 15.85 -23.75
CA GLU A 430 5.03 15.64 -22.40
C GLU A 430 3.50 15.52 -22.40
N MET A 431 2.79 16.41 -23.08
CA MET A 431 1.33 16.38 -23.16
C MET A 431 0.80 15.13 -23.86
N LEU A 432 1.45 14.71 -24.96
CA LEU A 432 1.13 13.46 -25.65
C LEU A 432 1.40 12.25 -24.76
N ASN A 433 2.51 12.26 -24.04
CA ASN A 433 2.87 11.17 -23.12
C ASN A 433 1.92 11.11 -21.93
N GLU A 434 1.47 12.23 -21.38
CA GLU A 434 0.51 12.27 -20.28
C GLU A 434 -0.88 11.75 -20.70
N ALA A 435 -1.33 12.12 -21.90
CA ALA A 435 -2.56 11.60 -22.48
C ALA A 435 -2.46 10.09 -22.77
N ALA A 436 -1.34 9.64 -23.33
CA ALA A 436 -1.03 8.23 -23.52
C ALA A 436 -0.98 7.47 -22.19
N PHE A 437 -0.40 8.07 -21.14
CA PHE A 437 -0.33 7.48 -19.82
C PHE A 437 -1.71 7.32 -19.19
N SER A 438 -2.58 8.31 -19.39
CA SER A 438 -3.95 8.30 -18.86
C SER A 438 -4.83 7.21 -19.50
N LEU A 439 -4.58 6.88 -20.77
CA LEU A 439 -5.38 5.91 -21.53
C LEU A 439 -4.76 4.50 -21.56
N ALA A 440 -3.47 4.40 -21.86
CA ALA A 440 -2.77 3.14 -22.11
C ALA A 440 -1.76 2.77 -21.01
N GLY A 441 -1.50 3.68 -20.05
CA GLY A 441 -0.61 3.43 -18.91
C GLY A 441 0.89 3.51 -19.22
N GLU A 442 1.26 3.92 -20.43
CA GLU A 442 2.63 4.05 -20.92
C GLU A 442 2.77 5.32 -21.79
N PRO A 443 3.97 5.92 -21.89
CA PRO A 443 4.21 7.05 -22.79
C PRO A 443 4.17 6.59 -24.25
N LEU A 444 3.75 7.50 -25.15
CA LEU A 444 3.73 7.26 -26.59
C LEU A 444 5.11 7.45 -27.22
N LEU A 445 5.90 8.40 -26.71
CA LEU A 445 7.20 8.82 -27.23
C LEU A 445 8.27 8.66 -26.15
N GLU A 446 9.36 7.94 -26.46
CA GLU A 446 10.51 7.74 -25.58
C GLU A 446 11.83 8.06 -26.29
N GLY A 447 12.86 8.53 -25.56
CA GLY A 447 14.17 8.86 -26.14
C GLY A 447 14.34 10.34 -26.50
N GLU A 448 15.55 10.71 -26.93
CA GLU A 448 15.88 12.10 -27.29
C GLU A 448 16.19 12.25 -28.79
N ASP A 449 16.99 11.36 -29.38
CA ASP A 449 17.20 11.25 -30.82
C ASP A 449 17.74 9.84 -31.21
N PRO A 450 16.98 9.00 -31.95
CA PRO A 450 15.61 9.23 -32.41
C PRO A 450 14.59 9.08 -31.27
N LEU A 451 13.39 9.63 -31.47
CA LEU A 451 12.22 9.35 -30.65
C LEU A 451 11.67 7.97 -31.04
N PHE A 452 11.52 7.09 -30.07
CA PHE A 452 10.90 5.78 -30.21
C PHE A 452 9.41 5.88 -29.93
N VAL A 453 8.59 5.44 -30.89
CA VAL A 453 7.13 5.42 -30.75
C VAL A 453 6.69 4.06 -30.23
N ASN A 454 5.98 4.04 -29.11
CA ASN A 454 5.49 2.80 -28.50
C ASN A 454 4.30 2.23 -29.30
N ASP A 455 4.54 1.13 -30.03
CA ASP A 455 3.52 0.49 -30.89
C ASP A 455 2.28 0.01 -30.12
N TYR A 456 2.45 -0.46 -28.88
CA TYR A 456 1.32 -0.88 -28.04
C TYR A 456 0.40 0.30 -27.71
N VAL A 457 1.00 1.43 -27.32
CA VAL A 457 0.25 2.67 -27.01
C VAL A 457 -0.37 3.25 -28.28
N ARG A 458 0.35 3.24 -29.40
CA ARG A 458 -0.12 3.66 -30.72
C ARG A 458 -1.39 2.91 -31.12
N ASP A 459 -1.41 1.58 -30.98
CA ASP A 459 -2.57 0.75 -31.30
C ASP A 459 -3.77 1.04 -30.37
N GLN A 460 -3.53 1.22 -29.06
CA GLN A 460 -4.59 1.56 -28.10
C GLN A 460 -5.19 2.95 -28.36
N LEU A 461 -4.37 3.94 -28.69
CA LEU A 461 -4.82 5.28 -29.02
C LEU A 461 -5.57 5.31 -30.35
N ALA A 462 -5.07 4.61 -31.37
CA ALA A 462 -5.74 4.48 -32.67
C ALA A 462 -7.10 3.76 -32.55
N GLN A 463 -7.20 2.74 -31.69
CA GLN A 463 -8.44 2.03 -31.41
C GLN A 463 -9.44 2.92 -30.68
N THR A 464 -8.99 3.69 -29.68
CA THR A 464 -9.82 4.65 -28.94
C THR A 464 -10.39 5.74 -29.86
N LEU A 465 -9.55 6.33 -30.72
CA LEU A 465 -9.98 7.30 -31.73
C LEU A 465 -10.94 6.68 -32.76
N SER A 466 -10.72 5.42 -33.14
CA SER A 466 -11.60 4.69 -34.07
C SER A 466 -12.96 4.33 -33.45
N ASP A 467 -13.00 3.98 -32.17
CA ASP A 467 -14.24 3.65 -31.46
C ASP A 467 -15.09 4.91 -31.21
N HIS A 468 -14.45 6.05 -30.92
CA HIS A 468 -15.15 7.35 -30.90
C HIS A 468 -15.76 7.70 -32.27
N LYS A 469 -15.12 7.29 -33.37
CA LYS A 469 -15.60 7.49 -34.75
C LYS A 469 -16.72 6.52 -35.17
N LYS A 470 -16.75 5.29 -34.62
CA LYS A 470 -17.76 4.25 -34.91
C LYS A 470 -19.03 4.35 -34.06
N LEU A 471 -18.98 4.98 -32.88
CA LEU A 471 -20.13 5.15 -31.98
C LEU A 471 -21.13 6.24 -32.42
N ARG A 472 -21.08 6.71 -33.67
CA ARG A 472 -22.04 7.68 -34.21
C ARG A 472 -22.86 7.07 -35.38
N PRO A 473 -24.18 7.32 -35.45
CA PRO A 473 -25.01 6.95 -36.61
C PRO A 473 -24.71 7.77 -37.86
#